data_AF-A0A953B7S9-F1
#
_entry.id   AF-A0A953B7S9-F1
#
_cell.length_a   1.000
_cell.length_b   1.000
_cell.length_c   1.000
_cell.angle_alpha   90.00
_cell.angle_beta   90.00
_cell.angle_gamma   90.00
#
_symmetry.space_group_name_H-M   'P 1'
#
loop_
_entity.id
_entity.type
_entity.pdbx_description
1 polymer ?
#
loop_
_entity_poly.entity_id
_entity_poly.type
_entity_poly.pdbx_seq_one_letter_code
_entity_poly.pdbx_strand_id
1 'polypeptide(L)'
;MESTLAEEFIHAYPKSVRLVGLKVRNRGEVKKMDSAGATLRTGDPVLIEVEGEVTYGIVYTEPYSTPFIPPMRAMKSILRTPNAEETALIARLERLSQEA
;
A
#
# COMPACT_ATOMS: atom_id res chain seq x y z
N MET A 1 32.33 22.61 3.76
CA MET A 1 32.40 22.07 2.39
C MET A 1 31.34 21.00 2.29
N GLU A 2 30.25 21.33 1.60
CA GLU A 2 29.04 20.52 1.44
C GLU A 2 29.36 19.26 0.63
N SER A 3 29.25 18.10 1.27
CA SER A 3 29.47 16.80 0.65
C SER A 3 28.34 15.87 1.03
N THR A 4 27.16 16.00 0.39
CA THR A 4 26.08 14.99 0.51
C THR A 4 25.06 14.98 -0.64
N LEU A 5 25.25 15.68 -1.76
CA LEU A 5 24.26 15.63 -2.86
C LEU A 5 24.56 14.57 -3.94
N ALA A 6 25.77 14.03 -3.97
CA ALA A 6 26.24 13.18 -5.07
C ALA A 6 26.09 11.66 -4.81
N GLU A 7 25.86 11.23 -3.57
CA GLU A 7 25.76 9.79 -3.23
C GLU A 7 24.32 9.24 -3.30
N GLU A 8 23.29 10.09 -3.42
CA GLU A 8 21.88 9.65 -3.52
C GLU A 8 21.42 9.21 -4.93
N PHE A 9 22.29 9.26 -5.94
CA PHE A 9 21.90 9.04 -7.35
C PHE A 9 22.32 7.70 -7.97
N ILE A 10 22.60 6.67 -7.16
CA ILE A 10 22.84 5.29 -7.66
C ILE A 10 21.68 4.37 -7.26
N HIS A 11 20.44 4.81 -7.44
CA HIS A 11 19.32 3.88 -7.62
C HIS A 11 18.64 4.25 -8.93
N ALA A 12 18.81 3.39 -9.95
CA ALA A 12 18.07 3.55 -11.19
C ALA A 12 16.58 3.52 -10.86
N TYR A 13 15.91 4.65 -10.98
CA TYR A 13 14.47 4.72 -10.73
C TYR A 13 13.75 3.74 -11.66
N PRO A 14 12.74 3.00 -11.15
CA PRO A 14 11.95 2.12 -12.00
C PRO A 14 11.28 2.95 -13.11
N LYS A 15 11.14 2.40 -14.32
CA LYS A 15 10.45 3.12 -15.41
C LYS A 15 8.94 3.27 -15.15
N SER A 16 8.37 2.31 -14.45
CA SER A 16 6.95 2.26 -14.11
C SER A 16 6.76 1.62 -12.74
N VAL A 17 5.71 2.05 -12.04
CA VAL A 17 5.26 1.46 -10.76
C VAL A 17 3.83 0.98 -10.90
N ARG A 18 3.46 -0.04 -10.12
CA ARG A 18 2.12 -0.62 -10.17
C ARG A 18 1.34 -0.18 -8.94
N LEU A 19 0.51 0.83 -9.11
CA LEU A 19 -0.22 1.47 -8.02
C LEU A 19 -1.55 0.80 -7.76
N VAL A 20 -1.90 0.72 -6.49
CA VAL A 20 -3.19 0.25 -5.99
C VAL A 20 -3.74 1.29 -5.03
N GLY A 21 -5.05 1.54 -5.12
CA GLY A 21 -5.74 2.43 -4.21
C GLY A 21 -6.35 1.61 -3.07
N LEU A 22 -6.02 1.95 -1.82
CA LEU A 22 -6.60 1.28 -0.65
C LEU A 22 -7.02 2.27 0.43
N LYS A 23 -7.96 1.87 1.27
CA LYS A 23 -8.32 2.59 2.51
C LYS A 23 -7.78 1.85 3.71
N VAL A 24 -7.08 2.56 4.57
CA VAL A 24 -6.56 2.00 5.83
C VAL A 24 -7.73 1.72 6.76
N ARG A 25 -7.86 0.47 7.23
CA ARG A 25 -8.98 0.00 8.07
C ARG A 25 -10.35 0.36 7.48
N ASN A 26 -10.45 0.29 6.16
CA ASN A 26 -11.64 0.67 5.39
C ASN A 26 -12.18 2.10 5.66
N ARG A 27 -11.33 2.99 6.20
CA ARG A 27 -11.70 4.32 6.68
C ARG A 27 -10.89 5.40 5.98
N GLY A 28 -11.45 6.62 5.98
CA GLY A 28 -10.80 7.80 5.43
C GLY A 28 -10.65 7.81 3.91
N GLU A 29 -9.58 8.47 3.45
CA GLU A 29 -9.29 8.66 2.03
C GLU A 29 -8.51 7.48 1.43
N VAL A 30 -8.68 7.31 0.12
CA VAL A 30 -7.94 6.30 -0.64
C VAL A 30 -6.47 6.73 -0.73
N LYS A 31 -5.57 5.93 -0.15
CA LYS A 31 -4.14 6.08 -0.27
C LYS A 31 -3.62 5.22 -1.41
N LYS A 32 -2.75 5.80 -2.24
CA LYS A 32 -2.05 5.06 -3.29
C LYS A 32 -0.85 4.36 -2.66
N MET A 33 -0.71 3.07 -2.93
CA MET A 33 0.43 2.25 -2.50
C MET A 33 0.99 1.48 -3.68
N ASP A 34 2.23 1.01 -3.56
CA ASP A 34 2.77 0.05 -4.52
C ASP A 34 2.17 -1.34 -4.23
N SER A 35 1.63 -1.97 -5.27
CA SER A 35 1.07 -3.32 -5.19
C SER A 35 2.12 -4.40 -4.97
N ALA A 36 3.42 -4.10 -5.08
CA ALA A 36 4.53 -5.06 -4.92
C ALA A 36 4.38 -6.32 -5.81
N GLY A 37 3.70 -6.18 -6.95
CA GLY A 37 3.40 -7.30 -7.86
C GLY A 37 2.20 -8.17 -7.47
N ALA A 38 1.52 -7.88 -6.36
CA ALA A 38 0.32 -8.60 -5.95
C ALA A 38 -0.81 -8.41 -6.97
N THR A 39 -1.52 -9.50 -7.26
CA THR A 39 -2.75 -9.46 -8.05
C THR A 39 -3.91 -9.26 -7.08
N LEU A 40 -4.46 -8.06 -7.08
CA LEU A 40 -5.49 -7.62 -6.13
C LEU A 40 -6.73 -7.15 -6.90
N ARG A 41 -7.90 -7.36 -6.31
CA ARG A 41 -9.19 -6.90 -6.80
C ARG A 41 -9.80 -5.92 -5.80
N THR A 42 -10.73 -5.10 -6.29
CA THR A 42 -11.52 -4.23 -5.40
C THR A 42 -12.26 -5.07 -4.36
N GLY A 43 -12.14 -4.68 -3.09
CA GLY A 43 -12.67 -5.40 -1.94
C GLY A 43 -11.66 -6.32 -1.25
N ASP A 44 -10.52 -6.63 -1.87
CA ASP A 44 -9.54 -7.51 -1.25
C ASP A 44 -8.90 -6.85 -0.01
N PRO A 45 -8.80 -7.59 1.11
CA PRO A 45 -8.05 -7.13 2.26
C PRO A 45 -6.55 -7.34 2.02
N VAL A 46 -5.74 -6.39 2.48
CA VAL A 46 -4.27 -6.44 2.37
C VAL A 46 -3.62 -5.97 3.66
N LEU A 47 -2.45 -6.51 4.00
CA LEU A 47 -1.65 -6.04 5.12
C LEU A 47 -0.69 -4.96 4.65
N ILE A 48 -0.62 -3.88 5.42
CA ILE A 48 0.18 -2.69 5.14
C ILE A 48 0.89 -2.24 6.42
N GLU A 49 2.00 -1.52 6.27
CA GLU A 49 2.69 -0.90 7.40
C GLU A 49 2.41 0.61 7.44
N VAL A 50 1.82 1.07 8.55
CA VAL A 50 1.57 2.49 8.82
C VAL A 50 2.30 2.84 10.10
N GLU A 51 3.19 3.83 10.03
CA GLU A 51 3.96 4.31 11.20
C GLU A 51 4.73 3.24 11.98
N GLY A 52 5.20 2.17 11.31
CA GLY A 52 5.93 1.06 11.94
C GLY A 52 5.02 -0.02 12.52
N GLU A 53 3.69 0.13 12.41
CA GLU A 53 2.72 -0.88 12.83
C GLU A 53 2.07 -1.56 11.62
N VAL A 54 1.93 -2.88 11.70
CA VAL A 54 1.19 -3.66 10.72
C VAL A 54 -0.30 -3.48 10.95
N THR A 55 -1.00 -3.03 9.91
CA THR A 55 -2.46 -2.91 9.90
C THR A 55 -3.02 -3.43 8.58
N TYR A 56 -4.34 -3.38 8.43
CA TYR A 56 -5.00 -3.80 7.20
C TYR A 56 -5.52 -2.61 6.39
N GLY A 57 -5.59 -2.80 5.08
CA GLY A 57 -6.29 -1.94 4.16
C GLY A 57 -7.25 -2.73 3.28
N ILE A 58 -8.28 -2.07 2.76
CA ILE A 58 -9.19 -2.64 1.78
C ILE A 58 -8.90 -2.00 0.43
N VAL A 59 -8.78 -2.80 -0.62
CA VAL A 59 -8.51 -2.34 -1.98
C VAL A 59 -9.76 -1.68 -2.57
N TYR A 60 -9.61 -0.47 -3.07
CA TYR A 60 -10.66 0.33 -3.73
C TYR A 60 -10.37 0.59 -5.21
N THR A 61 -9.14 0.36 -5.65
CA THR A 61 -8.75 0.51 -7.05
C THR A 61 -7.76 -0.59 -7.39
N GLU A 62 -8.07 -1.37 -8.42
CA GLU A 62 -7.22 -2.47 -8.87
C GLU A 62 -5.81 -2.00 -9.26
N PRO A 63 -4.78 -2.86 -9.14
CA PRO A 63 -3.41 -2.51 -9.49
C PRO A 63 -3.25 -2.09 -10.96
N TYR A 64 -2.90 -0.82 -11.19
CA TYR A 64 -2.63 -0.25 -12.53
C TYR A 64 -1.19 0.23 -12.66
N SER A 65 -0.64 0.12 -13.87
CA SER A 65 0.72 0.59 -14.17
C SER A 65 0.71 2.08 -14.49
N THR A 66 1.67 2.82 -13.95
CA THR A 66 1.90 4.24 -14.27
C THR A 66 3.39 4.51 -14.44
N PRO A 67 3.80 5.46 -15.29
CA PRO A 67 5.19 5.92 -15.32
C PRO A 67 5.60 6.43 -13.93
N PHE A 68 6.82 6.10 -13.52
CA PHE A 68 7.43 6.70 -12.33
C PHE A 68 8.03 8.04 -12.73
N ILE A 69 7.62 9.11 -12.06
CA ILE A 69 8.06 10.47 -12.35
C ILE A 69 8.73 11.03 -11.09
N PRO A 70 10.08 11.12 -11.04
CA PRO A 70 10.75 11.83 -9.95
C PRO A 70 10.21 13.27 -9.81
N PRO A 71 10.03 13.82 -8.59
CA PRO A 71 10.58 13.37 -7.31
C PRO A 71 9.58 12.52 -6.49
N MET A 72 8.77 11.65 -7.12
CA MET A 72 7.92 10.71 -6.39
C MET A 72 8.73 9.99 -5.30
N ARG A 73 8.40 10.26 -4.03
CA ARG A 73 8.98 9.53 -2.90
C ARG A 73 8.72 8.04 -3.09
N ALA A 74 9.65 7.20 -2.66
CA ALA A 74 9.44 5.75 -2.61
C ALA A 74 8.09 5.47 -1.93
N MET A 75 7.14 4.94 -2.70
CA MET A 75 5.80 4.69 -2.20
C MET A 75 5.87 3.52 -1.23
N LYS A 76 5.12 3.61 -0.13
CA LYS A 76 4.97 2.44 0.75
C LYS A 76 4.30 1.32 -0.04
N SER A 77 4.85 0.12 0.08
CA SER A 77 4.33 -1.07 -0.59
C SER A 77 3.39 -1.84 0.31
N ILE A 78 2.46 -2.58 -0.30
CA ILE A 78 1.70 -3.61 0.40
C ILE A 78 2.67 -4.68 0.88
N LEU A 79 2.46 -5.17 2.11
CA LEU A 79 3.29 -6.23 2.68
C LEU A 79 2.94 -7.58 2.05
N ARG A 80 1.67 -7.97 2.13
CA ARG A 80 1.12 -9.21 1.57
C ARG A 80 -0.40 -9.24 1.69
N THR A 81 -1.03 -10.22 1.04
CA THR A 81 -2.40 -10.61 1.34
C THR A 81 -2.46 -11.32 2.71
N PRO A 82 -3.55 -11.14 3.47
CA PRO A 82 -3.77 -11.86 4.71
C PRO A 82 -3.99 -13.36 4.45
N ASN A 83 -3.69 -14.19 5.46
CA ASN A 83 -4.09 -15.59 5.48
C ASN A 83 -5.58 -15.75 5.87
N ALA A 84 -6.08 -16.97 5.94
CA ALA A 84 -7.50 -17.24 6.23
C ALA A 84 -7.94 -16.73 7.63
N GLU A 85 -7.09 -16.92 8.65
CA GLU A 85 -7.37 -16.48 10.03
C GLU A 85 -7.40 -14.94 10.12
N GLU A 86 -6.41 -14.29 9.51
CA GLU A 86 -6.31 -12.84 9.42
C GLU A 86 -7.50 -12.25 8.65
N THR A 87 -7.92 -12.90 7.58
CA THR A 87 -9.11 -12.48 6.80
C THR A 87 -10.37 -12.54 7.66
N ALA A 88 -10.56 -13.61 8.43
CA ALA A 88 -11.70 -13.74 9.34
C ALA A 88 -11.68 -12.69 10.45
N LEU A 89 -10.49 -12.39 11.00
CA LEU A 89 -10.29 -11.34 11.99
C LEU A 89 -10.64 -9.96 11.41
N ILE A 90 -10.12 -9.62 10.22
CA ILE A 90 -10.42 -8.35 9.54
C ILE A 90 -11.92 -8.23 9.32
N ALA A 91 -12.58 -9.26 8.80
CA ALA A 91 -14.02 -9.25 8.58
C ALA A 91 -14.80 -9.02 9.89
N ARG A 92 -14.35 -9.59 11.01
CA ARG A 92 -14.95 -9.35 12.32
C ARG A 92 -14.73 -7.92 12.79
N LEU A 93 -13.51 -7.38 12.64
CA LEU A 93 -13.19 -6.00 13.01
C LEU A 93 -14.01 -5.00 12.21
N GLU A 94 -14.22 -5.26 10.92
CA GLU A 94 -15.07 -4.44 10.05
C GLU A 94 -16.53 -4.44 10.51
N ARG A 95 -17.08 -5.60 10.89
CA ARG A 95 -18.45 -5.68 11.44
C ARG A 95 -18.58 -4.89 12.75
N LEU A 96 -17.67 -5.13 13.70
CA LEU A 96 -17.67 -4.40 14.98
C LEU A 96 -17.53 -2.89 14.78
N SER A 97 -16.75 -2.48 13.77
CA SER A 97 -16.57 -1.08 13.37
C SER A 97 -17.84 -0.45 12.79
N GLN A 98 -18.76 -1.22 12.22
CA GLN A 98 -20.04 -0.71 11.67
C GLN A 98 -21.14 -0.63 12.73
N GLU A 99 -20.99 -1.38 13.83
CA GLU A 99 -21.95 -1.44 14.93
C GLU A 99 -21.71 -0.37 16.02
N ALA A 100 -20.58 0.34 15.96
CA ALA A 100 -20.16 1.38 16.90
C ALA A 100 -20.36 2.79 16.33
#